data_AF-A0A3D5X3C0-F1
#
_entry.id   AF-A0A3D5X3C0-F1
#
_cell.length_a   1.000
_cell.length_b   1.000
_cell.length_c   1.000
_cell.angle_alpha   90.00
_cell.angle_beta   90.00
_cell.angle_gamma   90.00
#
_symmetry.space_group_name_H-M   'P 1'
#
loop_
_entity.id
_entity.type
_entity.pdbx_description
1 polymer ?
#
loop_
_entity_poly.entity_id
_entity_poly.type
_entity_poly.pdbx_seq_one_letter_code
_entity_poly.pdbx_strand_id
1 'polypeptide(L)'
;MKYLYAWGASLVLLGALFKLMYWPGAGVMLTIGMSTEVAIFFFSGFEPIHDEVDWTLVYPELAGMTDEEELRKYRKGAGLEGINSEDLKDIITSVMA
;
A
#
# COMPACT_ATOMS: atom_id res chain seq x y z
N MET A 1 -19.33 3.94 -4.49
CA MET A 1 -18.17 4.40 -5.27
C MET A 1 -17.20 3.29 -5.71
N LYS A 2 -17.30 2.04 -5.24
CA LYS A 2 -16.28 0.98 -5.51
C LYS A 2 -15.91 0.78 -6.99
N TYR A 3 -16.89 0.82 -7.90
CA TYR A 3 -16.62 0.62 -9.33
C TYR A 3 -15.89 1.81 -9.98
N LEU A 4 -16.05 3.03 -9.46
CA LEU A 4 -15.41 4.23 -10.00
C LEU A 4 -13.88 4.18 -9.81
N TYR A 5 -13.43 3.74 -8.63
CA TYR A 5 -12.01 3.53 -8.34
C TYR A 5 -11.41 2.45 -9.25
N ALA A 6 -12.10 1.32 -9.42
CA ALA A 6 -11.64 0.25 -10.30
C ALA A 6 -11.55 0.67 -11.78
N TRP A 7 -12.50 1.49 -12.24
CA TRP A 7 -12.48 2.03 -13.59
C TRP A 7 -11.36 3.06 -13.80
N GLY A 8 -11.14 3.95 -12.83
CA GLY A 8 -10.01 4.89 -12.84
C GLY A 8 -8.66 4.18 -12.94
N ALA A 9 -8.44 3.22 -12.03
CA ALA A 9 -7.21 2.43 -12.00
C ALA A 9 -6.96 1.68 -13.32
N SER A 10 -8.01 1.13 -13.95
CA SER A 10 -7.87 0.45 -15.25
C SER A 10 -7.39 1.39 -16.37
N LEU A 11 -7.80 2.66 -16.32
CA LEU A 11 -7.42 3.70 -17.28
C LEU A 11 -5.95 4.11 -17.09
N VAL A 12 -5.50 4.23 -15.83
CA VAL A 12 -4.09 4.46 -15.48
C VAL A 12 -3.21 3.31 -15.98
N LEU A 13 -3.62 2.07 -15.73
CA LEU A 13 -2.89 0.88 -16.15
C LEU A 13 -2.76 0.80 -17.67
N LEU A 14 -3.80 1.16 -18.42
CA LEU A 14 -3.72 1.27 -19.88
C LEU A 14 -2.72 2.34 -20.32
N GLY A 15 -2.69 3.50 -19.66
CA GLY A 15 -1.68 4.53 -19.92
C GLY A 15 -0.25 4.06 -19.65
N ALA A 16 -0.03 3.36 -18.53
CA ALA A 16 1.26 2.75 -18.20
C ALA A 16 1.66 1.68 -19.23
N LEU A 17 0.74 0.83 -19.66
CA LEU A 17 0.97 -0.17 -20.69
C LEU A 17 1.44 0.46 -22.01
N PHE A 18 0.78 1.53 -22.46
CA PHE A 18 1.19 2.26 -23.66
C PHE A 18 2.62 2.81 -23.53
N LYS A 19 2.97 3.33 -22.35
CA LYS A 19 4.32 3.83 -22.07
C LYS A 19 5.38 2.74 -22.11
N LEU A 20 5.08 1.55 -21.58
CA LEU A 20 5.98 0.38 -21.60
C LEU A 20 6.17 -0.18 -23.00
N MET A 21 5.10 -0.18 -23.81
CA MET A 21 5.11 -0.74 -25.17
C MET A 21 5.61 0.25 -26.24
N TYR A 22 5.96 1.49 -25.86
CA TYR A 22 6.40 2.56 -26.76
C TYR A 22 5.42 2.86 -27.92
N TRP A 23 4.12 2.64 -27.69
CA TRP A 23 3.11 2.90 -28.71
C TRP A 23 2.99 4.39 -29.01
N PRO A 24 2.65 4.77 -30.26
CA PRO A 24 2.45 6.16 -30.62
C PRO A 24 1.36 6.78 -29.73
N GLY A 25 1.61 7.99 -29.21
CA GLY A 25 0.69 8.65 -28.30
C GLY A 25 0.76 8.19 -26.84
N ALA A 26 1.74 7.35 -26.46
CA ALA A 26 1.88 6.87 -25.08
C ALA A 26 1.94 7.98 -24.03
N GLY A 27 2.58 9.11 -24.34
CA GLY A 27 2.59 10.27 -23.44
C GLY A 27 1.18 10.82 -23.18
N VAL A 28 0.36 10.92 -24.21
CA VAL A 28 -1.02 11.43 -24.10
C VAL A 28 -1.89 10.47 -23.30
N MET A 29 -1.83 9.16 -23.60
CA MET A 29 -2.61 8.16 -22.88
C MET A 29 -2.22 8.09 -21.40
N LEU A 30 -0.92 8.19 -21.09
CA LEU A 30 -0.43 8.23 -19.71
C LEU A 30 -0.92 9.48 -18.98
N THR A 31 -0.89 10.65 -19.62
CA THR A 31 -1.42 11.89 -19.04
C THR A 31 -2.91 11.77 -18.74
N ILE A 32 -3.70 11.18 -19.63
CA ILE A 32 -5.14 10.96 -19.42
C ILE A 32 -5.38 10.02 -18.23
N GLY A 33 -4.66 8.89 -18.16
CA GLY A 33 -4.77 7.95 -17.06
C GLY A 33 -4.43 8.61 -15.72
N MET A 34 -3.25 9.23 -15.62
CA MET A 34 -2.81 9.91 -14.40
C MET A 34 -3.74 11.04 -13.97
N SER A 35 -4.26 11.84 -14.92
CA SER A 35 -5.21 12.92 -14.61
C SER A 35 -6.53 12.39 -14.07
N THR A 36 -6.98 11.24 -14.58
CA THR A 36 -8.17 10.55 -14.07
C THR A 36 -7.97 10.13 -12.61
N GLU A 37 -6.80 9.58 -12.27
CA GLU A 37 -6.49 9.17 -10.90
C GLU A 37 -6.44 10.35 -9.94
N VAL A 38 -5.82 11.47 -10.35
CA VAL A 38 -5.78 12.70 -9.55
C VAL A 38 -7.19 13.17 -9.18
N ALA A 39 -8.12 13.15 -10.14
CA ALA A 39 -9.50 13.56 -9.90
C ALA A 39 -10.21 12.61 -8.93
N ILE A 40 -10.11 11.30 -9.13
CA ILE A 40 -10.77 10.30 -8.28
C ILE A 40 -10.20 10.34 -6.86
N PHE A 41 -8.88 10.43 -6.72
CA PHE A 41 -8.20 10.47 -5.43
C PHE A 41 -8.55 11.75 -4.65
N PHE A 42 -8.69 12.88 -5.35
CA PHE A 42 -9.15 14.12 -4.74
C PHE A 42 -10.55 13.99 -4.15
N PHE A 43 -11.49 13.39 -4.89
CA PHE A 43 -12.85 13.19 -4.40
C PHE A 43 -12.95 12.10 -3.32
N SER A 44 -12.03 11.14 -3.30
CA SER A 44 -11.93 10.09 -2.27
C SER A 44 -11.77 10.66 -0.86
N GLY A 45 -11.05 11.77 -0.71
CA GLY A 45 -10.85 12.43 0.59
C GLY A 45 -12.13 12.99 1.23
N PHE A 46 -13.24 13.05 0.48
CA PHE A 46 -14.54 13.46 1.00
C PHE A 46 -15.48 12.26 1.27
N GLU A 47 -15.05 11.03 0.99
CA GLU A 47 -15.83 9.84 1.31
C GLU A 47 -15.71 9.55 2.82
N PRO A 48 -16.83 9.25 3.53
CA PRO A 48 -16.75 8.85 4.92
C PRO A 48 -15.86 7.62 5.07
N ILE A 49 -15.08 7.60 6.16
CA ILE A 49 -14.25 6.45 6.54
C ILE A 49 -15.17 5.23 6.56
N HIS A 50 -14.87 4.24 5.73
CA HIS A 50 -15.64 3.00 5.74
C HIS A 50 -15.34 2.30 7.07
N ASP A 51 -16.38 2.11 7.87
CA ASP A 51 -16.27 1.30 9.08
C ASP A 51 -15.86 -0.12 8.66
N GLU A 52 -14.72 -0.56 9.16
CA GLU A 52 -14.25 -1.93 9.01
C GLU A 52 -15.20 -2.87 9.75
N VAL A 53 -15.63 -3.93 9.07
CA VAL A 53 -16.54 -4.91 9.64
C VAL A 53 -15.80 -5.66 10.74
N ASP A 54 -16.36 -5.70 11.95
CA ASP A 54 -15.78 -6.42 13.07
C ASP A 54 -15.86 -7.94 12.83
N TRP A 55 -14.78 -8.50 12.29
CA TRP A 55 -14.64 -9.92 11.99
C TRP A 55 -14.64 -10.81 13.24
N THR A 56 -14.41 -10.23 14.41
CA THR A 56 -14.49 -10.91 15.71
C THR A 56 -15.87 -11.51 15.97
N LEU A 57 -16.92 -10.92 15.38
CA LEU A 57 -18.29 -11.41 15.51
C LEU A 57 -18.50 -12.79 14.86
N VAL A 58 -17.73 -13.11 13.83
CA VAL A 58 -17.81 -14.39 13.09
C VAL A 58 -16.67 -15.33 13.49
N TYR A 59 -15.50 -14.78 13.81
CA TYR A 59 -14.30 -15.51 14.19
C TYR A 59 -13.79 -14.96 15.53
N PRO A 60 -14.31 -15.47 16.66
CA PRO A 60 -13.93 -15.00 17.98
C PRO A 60 -12.44 -15.23 18.29
N GLU A 61 -11.75 -16.10 17.55
CA GLU A 61 -10.28 -16.23 17.60
C GLU A 61 -9.50 -14.96 17.19
N LEU A 62 -10.14 -14.02 16.48
CA LEU A 62 -9.57 -12.72 16.13
C LEU A 62 -9.84 -11.65 17.20
N ALA A 63 -10.62 -11.98 18.24
CA ALA A 63 -10.90 -11.07 19.34
C ALA A 63 -9.61 -10.65 20.05
N GLY A 64 -9.36 -9.33 20.08
CA GLY A 64 -8.18 -8.77 20.74
C GLY A 64 -6.95 -8.66 19.85
N MET A 65 -6.95 -9.20 18.62
CA MET A 65 -5.93 -8.87 17.63
C MET A 65 -6.20 -7.47 17.09
N THR A 66 -5.60 -6.46 17.70
CA THR A 66 -5.54 -5.12 17.11
C THR A 66 -4.49 -5.11 16.00
N ASP A 67 -4.64 -4.23 15.00
CA ASP A 67 -3.64 -4.05 13.93
C ASP A 67 -2.22 -3.81 14.49
N GLU A 68 -2.12 -3.16 15.66
CA GLU A 68 -0.85 -2.97 16.36
C GLU A 68 -0.23 -4.29 16.87
N GLU A 69 -1.04 -5.22 17.36
CA GLU A 69 -0.58 -6.52 17.83
C GLU A 69 -0.18 -7.45 16.68
N GLU A 70 -0.91 -7.41 15.54
CA GLU A 70 -0.51 -8.11 14.32
C GLU A 70 0.80 -7.56 13.75
N LEU A 71 0.94 -6.23 13.65
CA LEU A 71 2.18 -5.60 13.22
C LEU A 71 3.35 -5.91 14.17
N ARG A 72 3.10 -5.98 15.48
CA ARG A 72 4.12 -6.40 16.46
C ARG A 72 4.50 -7.87 16.26
N LYS A 73 3.53 -8.76 16.03
CA LYS A 73 3.78 -10.19 15.79
C LYS A 73 4.53 -10.41 14.47
N TYR A 74 4.22 -9.65 13.42
CA TYR A 74 4.94 -9.66 12.15
C TYR A 74 6.36 -9.13 12.30
N ARG A 75 6.55 -8.00 13.02
CA ARG A 75 7.88 -7.45 13.35
C ARG A 75 8.73 -8.44 14.16
N LYS A 76 8.11 -9.15 15.11
CA LYS A 76 8.73 -10.20 15.91
C LYS A 76 9.08 -11.45 15.09
N GLY A 77 8.18 -11.87 14.20
CA GLY A 77 8.40 -12.99 13.28
C GLY A 77 9.44 -12.70 12.20
N ALA A 78 9.55 -11.44 11.77
CA ALA A 78 10.58 -10.94 10.86
C ALA A 78 11.93 -10.66 11.57
N GLY A 79 12.02 -10.87 12.88
CA GLY A 79 13.26 -10.67 13.66
C GLY A 79 13.72 -9.21 13.77
N LEU A 80 12.84 -8.24 13.53
CA LEU A 80 13.17 -6.81 13.52
C LEU A 80 12.93 -6.13 14.87
N GLU A 81 12.26 -6.81 15.81
CA GLU A 81 12.06 -6.34 17.19
C GLU A 81 13.31 -6.63 18.02
N GLY A 82 14.36 -5.84 17.84
CA GLY A 82 15.58 -5.96 18.65
C GLY A 82 16.86 -5.42 18.04
N ILE A 83 16.86 -4.92 16.80
CA ILE A 83 18.06 -4.30 16.22
C ILE A 83 18.12 -2.86 16.73
N ASN A 84 18.82 -2.64 17.84
CA ASN A 84 19.10 -1.30 18.32
C ASN A 84 20.21 -0.67 17.47
N SER A 85 20.32 0.66 17.54
CA SER A 85 21.38 1.38 16.84
C SER A 85 22.79 0.98 17.32
N GLU A 86 22.91 0.38 18.51
CA GLU A 86 24.16 -0.21 19.01
C GLU A 86 24.50 -1.55 18.34
N ASP A 87 23.55 -2.48 18.23
CA ASP A 87 23.77 -3.77 17.56
C ASP A 87 24.14 -3.58 16.07
N LEU A 88 23.55 -2.57 15.43
CA LEU A 88 23.87 -2.21 14.06
C LEU A 88 25.30 -1.67 13.91
N LYS A 89 25.81 -0.93 14.91
CA LYS A 89 27.20 -0.44 14.94
C LYS A 89 28.18 -1.58 15.17
N ASP A 90 27.84 -2.55 16.02
CA ASP A 90 28.68 -3.71 16.28
C ASP A 90 28.79 -4.63 15.05
N ILE A 91 27.69 -4.84 14.32
CA ILE A 91 27.69 -5.61 13.07
C ILE A 91 28.54 -4.91 12.00
N ILE A 92 28.37 -3.60 11.81
CA ILE A 92 29.15 -2.83 10.83
C ILE A 92 30.64 -2.83 11.20
N THR A 93 30.96 -2.68 12.49
CA THR A 93 32.35 -2.67 12.97
C THR A 93 32.99 -4.05 12.84
N SER A 94 32.25 -5.13 13.11
CA SER A 94 32.74 -6.51 12.95
C SER A 94 32.99 -6.92 11.51
N VAL A 95 32.34 -6.27 10.52
CA VAL A 95 32.55 -6.55 9.10
C VAL A 95 33.63 -5.66 8.49
N MET A 96 33.89 -4.48 9.07
CA MET A 96 34.93 -3.56 8.62
C MET A 96 36.30 -3.75 9.30
N ALA A 97 36.39 -4.55 10.38
CA ALA A 97 37.62 -4.97 11.03
C ALA A 97 38.17 -6.26 10.41
#